data_AF-A0A2P5XP20-F1
#
_entry.id   AF-A0A2P5XP20-F1
#
_cell.length_a   1.000
_cell.length_b   1.000
_cell.length_c   1.000
_cell.angle_alpha   90.00
_cell.angle_beta   90.00
_cell.angle_gamma   90.00
#
_symmetry.space_group_name_H-M   'P 1'
#
loop_
_entity.id
_entity.type
_entity.pdbx_description
1 polymer ?
#
loop_
_entity_poly.entity_id
_entity_poly.type
_entity_poly.pdbx_seq_one_letter_code
_entity_poly.pdbx_strand_id
1 'polypeptide(L)'
;MSVDVKIEFPVIEFRSSDLERGTNGWYRLCKKVREACEIFGCFEVVYDTISTEVREEMFRLMKELVEVPVERKQKNTSPLPYHGWVGPCAQVSLLYEGFGLGDVSNYDSVKNFAQLMWPEGHPRFCDTIHTIGTQLEVLNKLILLMIIDSYGLAEDSLKINYTTSMRMMKYMTPPPGEYEIGLFPHTDKPVSTIICEDQIPGLEIP
;
A
#
# COMPACT_ATOMS: atom_id res chain seq x y z
N MET A 1 -31.30 22.29 0.04
CA MET A 1 -31.05 21.00 -0.63
C MET A 1 -29.57 20.97 -0.96
N SER A 2 -28.74 20.41 -0.07
CA SER A 2 -27.36 20.08 -0.41
C SER A 2 -27.44 18.95 -1.43
N VAL A 3 -26.86 19.16 -2.61
CA VAL A 3 -26.62 18.07 -3.52
C VAL A 3 -25.46 17.31 -2.89
N ASP A 4 -25.70 16.12 -2.34
CA ASP A 4 -24.65 15.18 -1.98
C ASP A 4 -24.01 14.73 -3.30
N VAL A 5 -23.04 15.52 -3.77
CA VAL A 5 -22.21 15.13 -4.90
C VAL A 5 -21.28 14.04 -4.39
N LYS A 6 -21.63 12.80 -4.70
CA LYS A 6 -20.74 11.66 -4.46
C LYS A 6 -19.52 11.85 -5.36
N ILE A 7 -18.37 12.14 -4.77
CA ILE A 7 -17.11 12.18 -5.49
C ILE A 7 -16.79 10.74 -5.91
N GLU A 8 -16.66 10.53 -7.22
CA GLU A 8 -16.25 9.25 -7.78
C GLU A 8 -14.80 9.41 -8.26
N PHE A 9 -13.89 8.65 -7.65
CA PHE A 9 -12.48 8.70 -8.04
C PHE A 9 -12.27 8.07 -9.42
N PRO A 10 -11.31 8.56 -10.21
CA PRO A 10 -11.00 7.95 -11.50
C PRO A 10 -10.55 6.51 -11.32
N VAL A 11 -11.14 5.59 -12.08
CA VAL A 11 -10.66 4.22 -12.22
C VAL A 11 -9.84 4.11 -13.50
N ILE A 12 -8.57 3.73 -13.38
CA ILE A 12 -7.64 3.61 -14.50
C ILE A 12 -7.19 2.15 -14.66
N GLU A 13 -7.52 1.58 -15.80
CA GLU A 13 -7.17 0.20 -16.14
C GLU A 13 -5.78 0.12 -16.79
N PHE A 14 -4.89 -0.66 -16.20
CA PHE A 14 -3.51 -0.87 -16.64
C PHE A 14 -3.42 -2.19 -17.41
N ARG A 15 -3.85 -2.18 -18.68
CA ARG A 15 -3.78 -3.34 -19.56
C ARG A 15 -2.35 -3.56 -20.04
N SER A 16 -1.89 -4.82 -20.08
CA SER A 16 -0.52 -5.13 -20.52
C SER A 16 -0.17 -4.57 -21.90
N SER A 17 -1.14 -4.46 -22.81
CA SER A 17 -0.95 -3.87 -24.15
C SER A 17 -0.68 -2.37 -24.16
N ASP A 18 -1.04 -1.65 -23.10
CA ASP A 18 -0.88 -0.19 -22.98
C ASP A 18 0.34 0.19 -22.12
N LEU A 19 1.01 -0.78 -21.47
CA LEU A 19 2.13 -0.53 -20.55
C LEU A 19 3.50 -0.41 -21.22
N GLU A 20 3.59 -0.66 -22.54
CA GLU A 20 4.84 -0.50 -23.28
C GLU A 20 5.19 0.98 -23.45
N ARG A 21 6.25 1.42 -22.76
CA ARG A 21 6.72 2.81 -22.76
C ARG A 21 7.05 3.29 -24.18
N GLY A 22 6.52 4.47 -24.53
CA GLY A 22 6.70 5.08 -25.87
C GLY A 22 5.61 4.73 -26.88
N THR A 23 4.65 3.88 -26.53
CA THR A 23 3.47 3.60 -27.38
C THR A 23 2.35 4.61 -27.17
N ASN A 24 1.38 4.64 -28.10
CA ASN A 24 0.16 5.45 -27.93
C ASN A 24 -0.65 5.04 -26.68
N GLY A 25 -0.63 3.76 -26.31
CA GLY A 25 -1.25 3.27 -25.07
C GLY A 25 -0.61 3.92 -23.84
N TRP A 26 0.72 3.91 -23.79
CA TRP A 26 1.49 4.54 -22.72
C TRP A 26 1.22 6.03 -22.59
N TYR A 27 1.25 6.79 -23.69
CA TYR A 27 0.98 8.23 -23.66
C TYR A 27 -0.44 8.56 -23.20
N ARG A 28 -1.43 7.73 -23.57
CA ARG A 28 -2.80 7.84 -23.06
C ARG A 28 -2.87 7.59 -21.55
N LEU A 29 -2.15 6.59 -21.03
CA LEU A 29 -2.08 6.32 -19.60
C LEU A 29 -1.38 7.45 -18.85
N CYS A 30 -0.24 7.95 -19.36
CA CYS A 30 0.47 9.11 -18.78
C CYS A 30 -0.45 10.31 -18.59
N LYS A 31 -1.24 10.62 -19.63
CA LYS A 31 -2.20 11.72 -19.57
C LYS A 31 -3.27 11.48 -18.49
N LYS A 32 -3.89 10.29 -18.47
CA LYS A 32 -4.94 9.95 -17.50
C LYS A 32 -4.43 9.96 -16.05
N VAL A 33 -3.25 9.38 -15.81
CA VAL A 33 -2.61 9.34 -14.49
C VAL A 33 -2.33 10.77 -14.02
N ARG A 34 -1.73 11.61 -14.87
CA ARG A 34 -1.48 13.02 -14.53
C ARG A 34 -2.77 13.76 -14.19
N GLU A 35 -3.77 13.69 -15.05
CA GLU A 35 -5.05 14.38 -14.83
C GLU A 35 -5.74 13.92 -13.53
N ALA A 36 -5.69 12.63 -13.22
CA ALA A 36 -6.23 12.12 -11.96
C ALA A 36 -5.46 12.65 -10.74
N CYS A 37 -4.12 12.64 -10.79
CA CYS A 37 -3.29 13.20 -9.73
C CYS A 37 -3.51 14.72 -9.54
N GLU A 38 -3.62 15.49 -10.62
CA GLU A 38 -3.80 16.95 -10.56
C GLU A 38 -5.19 17.36 -10.05
N ILE A 39 -6.24 16.61 -10.38
CA ILE A 39 -7.63 16.96 -10.05
C ILE A 39 -8.08 16.34 -8.71
N PHE A 40 -7.71 15.08 -8.46
CA PHE A 40 -8.23 14.30 -7.34
C PHE A 40 -7.16 13.93 -6.30
N GLY A 41 -5.88 14.11 -6.61
CA GLY A 41 -4.77 13.66 -5.75
C GLY A 41 -4.59 12.13 -5.69
N CYS A 42 -5.52 11.35 -6.23
CA CYS A 42 -5.52 9.89 -6.21
C CYS A 42 -6.37 9.29 -7.35
N PHE A 43 -6.27 7.98 -7.53
CA PHE A 43 -7.09 7.20 -8.44
C PHE A 43 -7.10 5.73 -8.02
N GLU A 44 -8.12 5.00 -8.45
CA GLU A 44 -8.15 3.55 -8.36
C GLU A 44 -7.47 2.95 -9.58
N VAL A 45 -6.65 1.92 -9.36
CA VAL A 45 -5.95 1.22 -10.44
C VAL A 45 -6.48 -0.20 -10.57
N VAL A 46 -6.87 -0.58 -11.77
CA VAL A 46 -7.16 -1.98 -12.11
C VAL A 46 -5.90 -2.58 -12.72
N TYR A 47 -5.29 -3.52 -12.00
CA TYR A 47 -4.01 -4.13 -12.34
C TYR A 47 -4.09 -5.65 -12.22
N ASP A 48 -4.15 -6.33 -13.37
CA ASP A 48 -4.39 -7.77 -13.50
C ASP A 48 -3.14 -8.64 -13.25
N THR A 49 -1.97 -8.03 -13.17
CA THR A 49 -0.70 -8.73 -12.93
C THR A 49 -0.63 -9.33 -11.52
N ILE A 50 -1.33 -8.73 -10.55
CA ILE A 50 -1.49 -9.31 -9.22
C ILE A 50 -2.80 -10.09 -9.21
N SER A 51 -2.70 -11.43 -9.10
CA SER A 51 -3.88 -12.28 -9.11
C SER A 51 -4.73 -12.10 -7.84
N THR A 52 -6.02 -12.38 -7.95
CA THR A 52 -6.95 -12.29 -6.82
C THR A 52 -6.57 -13.28 -5.73
N GLU A 53 -6.10 -14.48 -6.11
CA GLU A 53 -5.69 -15.52 -5.18
C GLU A 53 -4.51 -15.09 -4.31
N VAL A 54 -3.52 -14.38 -4.89
CA VAL A 54 -2.36 -13.87 -4.12
C VAL A 54 -2.82 -12.77 -3.15
N ARG A 55 -3.75 -11.90 -3.56
CA ARG A 55 -4.32 -10.86 -2.69
C ARG A 55 -5.12 -11.47 -1.53
N GLU A 56 -5.99 -12.43 -1.81
CA GLU A 56 -6.76 -13.14 -0.78
C GLU A 56 -5.85 -13.89 0.20
N GLU A 57 -4.82 -14.54 -0.33
CA GLU A 57 -3.82 -15.24 0.47
C GLU A 57 -3.04 -14.28 1.38
N MET A 58 -2.67 -13.10 0.89
CA MET A 58 -2.07 -12.05 1.71
C MET A 58 -2.97 -11.66 2.88
N PHE A 59 -4.24 -11.34 2.63
CA PHE A 59 -5.15 -10.95 3.72
C PHE A 59 -5.41 -12.09 4.70
N ARG A 60 -5.46 -13.35 4.22
CA ARG A 60 -5.55 -14.54 5.07
C ARG A 60 -4.32 -14.65 5.99
N LEU A 61 -3.12 -14.46 5.46
CA LEU A 61 -1.88 -14.49 6.22
C LEU A 61 -1.70 -13.29 7.16
N MET A 62 -2.20 -12.11 6.77
CA MET A 62 -2.27 -10.95 7.66
C MET A 62 -3.17 -11.21 8.87
N LYS A 63 -4.26 -11.97 8.71
CA LYS A 63 -5.10 -12.43 9.83
C LYS A 63 -4.32 -13.33 10.77
N GLU A 64 -3.38 -14.14 10.28
CA GLU A 64 -2.47 -14.91 11.15
C GLU A 64 -1.44 -14.01 11.86
N LEU A 65 -0.88 -13.02 11.15
CA LEU A 65 0.09 -12.06 11.69
C LEU A 65 -0.45 -11.28 12.89
N VAL A 66 -1.70 -10.82 12.82
CA VAL A 66 -2.32 -10.03 13.89
C VAL A 66 -2.70 -10.87 15.11
N GLU A 67 -2.66 -12.19 15.03
CA GLU A 67 -2.91 -13.10 16.17
C GLU A 67 -1.61 -13.57 16.85
N VAL A 68 -0.44 -13.17 16.34
CA VAL A 68 0.86 -13.44 16.96
C VAL A 68 0.93 -12.83 18.38
N PRO A 69 1.60 -13.47 19.37
CA PRO A 69 1.75 -12.90 20.70
C PRO A 69 2.40 -11.51 20.69
N VAL A 70 1.91 -10.60 21.52
CA VAL A 70 2.36 -9.19 21.55
C VAL A 70 3.85 -9.07 21.81
N GLU A 71 4.43 -9.97 22.61
CA GLU A 71 5.86 -10.00 22.93
C GLU A 71 6.74 -10.25 21.70
N ARG A 72 6.19 -10.94 20.69
CA ARG A 72 6.88 -11.16 19.41
C ARG A 72 6.68 -9.96 18.48
N LYS A 73 5.46 -9.43 18.41
CA LYS A 73 5.16 -8.23 17.61
C LYS A 73 6.04 -7.04 18.01
N GLN A 74 6.23 -6.83 19.31
CA GLN A 74 7.10 -5.79 19.87
C GLN A 74 8.58 -5.90 19.47
N LYS A 75 9.03 -7.07 18.97
CA LYS A 75 10.40 -7.22 18.44
C LYS A 75 10.57 -6.57 17.07
N ASN A 76 9.48 -6.32 16.34
CA ASN A 76 9.51 -5.53 15.12
C ASN A 76 9.73 -4.06 15.49
N THR A 77 10.99 -3.65 15.64
CA THR A 77 11.38 -2.30 15.99
C THR A 77 12.04 -1.61 14.80
N SER A 78 11.93 -0.29 14.75
CA SER A 78 12.60 0.53 13.74
C SER A 78 13.09 1.82 14.37
N PRO A 79 14.26 2.35 13.97
CA PRO A 79 14.68 3.68 14.38
C PRO A 79 13.79 4.77 13.77
N LEU A 80 13.06 4.47 12.69
CA LEU A 80 12.12 5.39 12.07
C LEU A 80 10.75 5.31 12.77
N PRO A 81 10.17 6.44 13.18
CA PRO A 81 8.86 6.45 13.86
C PRO A 81 7.80 5.74 13.04
N TYR A 82 7.06 4.82 13.66
CA TYR A 82 5.98 4.04 13.05
C TYR A 82 6.41 3.04 11.96
N HIS A 83 7.70 2.78 11.74
CA HIS A 83 8.17 1.76 10.78
C HIS A 83 8.37 0.36 11.38
N GLY A 84 8.14 0.20 12.69
CA GLY A 84 8.06 -1.10 13.36
C GLY A 84 6.62 -1.53 13.60
N TRP A 85 6.40 -2.34 14.63
CA TRP A 85 5.06 -2.60 15.16
C TRP A 85 4.57 -1.41 15.97
N VAL A 86 3.31 -1.06 15.75
CA VAL A 86 2.57 -0.04 16.49
C VAL A 86 1.27 -0.69 16.94
N GLY A 87 1.14 -0.93 18.23
CA GLY A 87 -0.10 -1.41 18.81
C GLY A 87 -1.09 -0.29 19.13
N PRO A 88 -2.28 -0.66 19.63
CA PRO A 88 -3.29 0.28 20.09
C PRO A 88 -2.73 1.25 21.14
N CYS A 89 -2.75 2.55 20.85
CA CYS A 89 -2.28 3.57 21.77
C CYS A 89 -2.96 4.93 21.51
N ALA A 90 -3.12 5.73 22.56
CA ALA A 90 -3.80 7.03 22.48
C ALA A 90 -3.11 8.03 21.54
N GLN A 91 -1.80 7.85 21.28
CA GLN A 91 -1.02 8.72 20.40
C GLN A 91 -1.30 8.49 18.91
N VAL A 92 -1.82 7.31 18.54
CA VAL A 92 -2.09 6.93 17.15
C VAL A 92 -3.56 6.64 16.96
N SER A 93 -4.08 5.62 17.64
CA SER A 93 -5.49 5.28 17.81
C SER A 93 -5.59 4.03 18.69
N LEU A 94 -6.64 3.94 19.51
CA LEU A 94 -6.96 2.72 20.26
C LEU A 94 -7.54 1.62 19.38
N LEU A 95 -7.92 1.93 18.13
CA LEU A 95 -8.49 0.99 17.17
C LEU A 95 -7.47 0.51 16.13
N TYR A 96 -6.22 0.95 16.20
CA TYR A 96 -5.21 0.67 15.19
C TYR A 96 -4.14 -0.28 15.70
N GLU A 97 -3.78 -1.24 14.85
CA GLU A 97 -2.55 -2.02 14.96
C GLU A 97 -1.86 -2.05 13.59
N GLY A 98 -0.54 -1.84 13.56
CA GLY A 98 0.21 -1.83 12.31
C GLY A 98 1.60 -2.42 12.41
N PHE A 99 2.09 -2.93 11.29
CA PHE A 99 3.43 -3.48 11.13
C PHE A 99 4.09 -2.79 9.94
N GLY A 100 5.24 -2.14 10.18
CA GLY A 100 6.12 -1.73 9.10
C GLY A 100 7.08 -2.85 8.70
N LEU A 101 7.31 -2.97 7.40
CA LEU A 101 8.30 -3.84 6.78
C LEU A 101 9.02 -3.08 5.67
N GLY A 102 10.29 -2.77 5.87
CA GLY A 102 11.12 -2.15 4.83
C GLY A 102 11.67 -3.18 3.84
N ASP A 103 11.98 -2.73 2.64
CA ASP A 103 12.72 -3.52 1.63
C ASP A 103 12.02 -4.85 1.30
N VAL A 104 10.73 -4.77 0.98
CA VAL A 104 9.84 -5.93 0.75
C VAL A 104 10.27 -6.77 -0.46
N SER A 105 10.96 -6.16 -1.42
CA SER A 105 11.49 -6.81 -2.62
C SER A 105 12.77 -7.62 -2.33
N ASN A 106 13.37 -7.44 -1.16
CA ASN A 106 14.43 -8.30 -0.64
C ASN A 106 13.83 -9.42 0.21
N TYR A 107 13.94 -10.65 -0.29
CA TYR A 107 13.37 -11.83 0.37
C TYR A 107 13.94 -12.06 1.79
N ASP A 108 15.22 -11.74 2.02
CA ASP A 108 15.83 -11.89 3.36
C ASP A 108 15.22 -10.91 4.36
N SER A 109 14.86 -9.70 3.94
CA SER A 109 14.14 -8.73 4.78
C SER A 109 12.78 -9.27 5.22
N VAL A 110 12.03 -9.88 4.30
CA VAL A 110 10.74 -10.52 4.60
C VAL A 110 10.92 -11.73 5.53
N LYS A 111 11.93 -12.56 5.26
CA LYS A 111 12.26 -13.74 6.08
C LYS A 111 12.66 -13.35 7.51
N ASN A 112 13.49 -12.33 7.67
CA ASN A 112 13.90 -11.82 8.97
C ASN A 112 12.70 -11.32 9.77
N PHE A 113 11.79 -10.57 9.14
CA PHE A 113 10.53 -10.17 9.77
C PHE A 113 9.69 -11.38 10.19
N ALA A 114 9.51 -12.36 9.30
CA ALA A 114 8.74 -13.55 9.60
C ALA A 114 9.32 -14.34 10.79
N GLN A 115 10.65 -14.39 10.93
CA GLN A 115 11.32 -15.04 12.06
C GLN A 115 11.06 -14.33 13.41
N LEU A 116 10.81 -13.02 13.41
CA LEU A 116 10.40 -12.31 14.63
C LEU A 116 9.03 -12.76 15.11
N MET A 117 8.11 -13.00 14.18
CA MET A 117 6.71 -13.37 14.43
C MET A 117 6.56 -14.88 14.70
N TRP A 118 7.25 -15.69 13.91
CA TRP A 118 7.27 -17.15 13.95
C TRP A 118 8.74 -17.62 13.98
N PRO A 119 9.27 -18.03 15.15
CA PRO A 119 10.67 -18.44 15.28
C PRO A 119 11.11 -19.57 14.35
N GLU A 120 10.20 -20.50 14.05
CA GLU A 120 10.43 -21.60 13.10
C GLU A 120 10.32 -21.16 11.62
N GLY A 121 10.06 -19.88 11.38
CA GLY A 121 9.80 -19.31 10.08
C GLY A 121 8.35 -19.49 9.61
N HIS A 122 8.03 -18.86 8.48
CA HIS A 122 6.72 -18.96 7.85
C HIS A 122 6.85 -18.85 6.32
N PRO A 123 7.34 -19.89 5.61
CA PRO A 123 7.69 -19.79 4.18
C PRO A 123 6.58 -19.25 3.30
N ARG A 124 5.34 -19.73 3.49
CA ARG A 124 4.15 -19.25 2.77
C ARG A 124 3.87 -17.75 2.96
N PHE A 125 4.19 -17.21 4.14
CA PHE A 125 4.07 -15.78 4.42
C PHE A 125 5.15 -15.02 3.67
N CYS A 126 6.39 -15.50 3.75
CA CYS A 126 7.52 -14.90 3.05
C CYS A 126 7.28 -14.83 1.54
N ASP A 127 6.91 -15.95 0.92
CA ASP A 127 6.66 -16.05 -0.52
C ASP A 127 5.53 -15.10 -0.96
N THR A 128 4.43 -15.07 -0.21
CA THR A 128 3.26 -14.24 -0.55
C THR A 128 3.57 -12.74 -0.41
N ILE A 129 4.16 -12.33 0.72
CA ILE A 129 4.48 -10.92 0.99
C ILE A 129 5.57 -10.41 0.06
N HIS A 130 6.60 -11.23 -0.23
CA HIS A 130 7.63 -10.89 -1.20
C HIS A 130 7.04 -10.74 -2.61
N THR A 131 6.17 -11.66 -3.02
CA THR A 131 5.49 -11.60 -4.32
C THR A 131 4.69 -10.31 -4.47
N ILE A 132 3.77 -10.01 -3.53
CA ILE A 132 2.98 -8.78 -3.60
C ILE A 132 3.84 -7.53 -3.47
N GLY A 133 4.78 -7.50 -2.53
CA GLY A 133 5.67 -6.36 -2.33
C GLY A 133 6.44 -6.00 -3.61
N THR A 134 6.99 -7.03 -4.28
CA THR A 134 7.71 -6.85 -5.55
C THR A 134 6.79 -6.34 -6.66
N GLN A 135 5.58 -6.90 -6.79
CA GLN A 135 4.64 -6.46 -7.83
C GLN A 135 4.11 -5.04 -7.59
N LEU A 136 3.88 -4.66 -6.33
CA LEU A 136 3.49 -3.29 -5.97
C LEU A 136 4.63 -2.29 -6.21
N GLU A 137 5.88 -2.70 -6.00
CA GLU A 137 7.04 -1.86 -6.31
C GLU A 137 7.17 -1.61 -7.82
N VAL A 138 6.94 -2.63 -8.65
CA VAL A 138 6.87 -2.51 -10.11
C VAL A 138 5.74 -1.56 -10.52
N LEU A 139 4.54 -1.74 -9.97
CA LEU A 139 3.39 -0.88 -10.25
C LEU A 139 3.68 0.58 -9.87
N ASN A 140 4.26 0.82 -8.69
CA ASN A 140 4.64 2.16 -8.25
C ASN A 140 5.64 2.80 -9.21
N LYS A 141 6.65 2.03 -9.66
CA LYS A 141 7.63 2.50 -10.64
C LYS A 141 6.97 2.89 -11.97
N LEU A 142 6.02 2.08 -12.45
CA LEU A 142 5.27 2.37 -13.67
C LEU A 142 4.48 3.68 -13.54
N ILE A 143 3.77 3.87 -12.42
CA ILE A 143 3.01 5.11 -12.16
C ILE A 143 3.95 6.33 -12.12
N LEU A 144 5.07 6.25 -11.42
CA LEU A 144 6.06 7.34 -11.37
C LEU A 144 6.64 7.66 -12.76
N LEU A 145 6.95 6.64 -13.57
CA LEU A 145 7.39 6.82 -14.94
C LEU A 145 6.34 7.50 -15.81
N MET A 146 5.06 7.12 -15.66
CA MET A 146 3.94 7.75 -16.37
C MET A 146 3.80 9.22 -15.98
N ILE A 147 3.96 9.56 -14.70
CA ILE A 147 3.95 10.95 -14.23
C ILE A 147 5.11 11.73 -14.86
N ILE A 148 6.34 11.23 -14.80
CA ILE A 148 7.52 11.88 -15.39
C ILE A 148 7.33 12.11 -16.89
N ASP A 149 6.92 11.08 -17.63
CA ASP A 149 6.71 11.17 -19.07
C ASP A 149 5.58 12.12 -19.44
N SER A 150 4.53 12.20 -18.62
CA SER A 150 3.43 13.14 -18.83
C SER A 150 3.91 14.61 -18.81
N TYR A 151 4.93 14.93 -18.01
CA TYR A 151 5.52 16.27 -17.94
C TYR A 151 6.66 16.50 -18.94
N GLY A 152 6.95 15.53 -19.81
CA GLY A 152 8.04 15.64 -20.79
C GLY A 152 9.43 15.54 -20.18
N LEU A 153 9.56 14.96 -18.98
CA LEU A 153 10.81 14.88 -18.21
C LEU A 153 11.51 13.52 -18.40
N ALA A 154 11.41 12.92 -19.58
CA ALA A 154 11.85 11.53 -19.82
C ALA A 154 13.33 11.28 -19.44
N GLU A 155 14.20 12.28 -19.61
CA GLU A 155 15.62 12.23 -19.22
C GLU A 155 15.83 12.06 -17.70
N ASP A 156 14.87 12.51 -16.88
CA ASP A 156 14.91 12.37 -15.42
C ASP A 156 14.44 11.00 -14.93
N SER A 157 13.90 10.14 -15.80
CA SER A 157 13.44 8.79 -15.41
C SER A 157 14.57 7.91 -14.85
N LEU A 158 15.83 8.16 -15.25
CA LEU A 158 17.01 7.46 -14.73
C LEU A 158 17.39 7.88 -13.31
N LYS A 159 16.81 8.97 -12.80
CA LYS A 159 17.07 9.51 -11.46
C LYS A 159 16.09 8.99 -10.41
N ILE A 160 15.10 8.18 -10.81
CA ILE A 160 14.17 7.54 -9.87
C ILE A 160 14.97 6.60 -8.97
N ASN A 161 15.18 7.03 -7.74
CA ASN A 161 15.75 6.24 -6.66
C ASN A 161 14.88 6.44 -5.43
N TYR A 162 14.19 5.38 -5.00
CA TYR A 162 13.36 5.38 -3.80
C TYR A 162 13.48 4.03 -3.11
N THR A 163 13.19 4.03 -1.81
CA THR A 163 13.01 2.82 -1.04
C THR A 163 11.52 2.56 -0.85
N THR A 164 11.14 1.29 -0.81
CA THR A 164 9.76 0.87 -0.53
C THR A 164 9.66 0.37 0.90
N SER A 165 8.52 0.66 1.52
CA SER A 165 8.12 0.04 2.77
C SER A 165 6.67 -0.37 2.67
N MET A 166 6.37 -1.59 3.10
CA MET A 166 5.02 -2.07 3.24
C MET A 166 4.52 -1.80 4.67
N ARG A 167 3.26 -1.38 4.77
CA ARG A 167 2.55 -1.28 6.04
C ARG A 167 1.36 -2.23 6.02
N MET A 168 1.35 -3.17 6.94
CA MET A 168 0.23 -4.10 7.17
C MET A 168 -0.57 -3.57 8.35
N MET A 169 -1.86 -3.27 8.15
CA MET A 169 -2.69 -2.56 9.13
C MET A 169 -3.95 -3.35 9.46
N LYS A 170 -4.33 -3.32 10.74
CA LYS A 170 -5.61 -3.81 11.26
C LYS A 170 -6.31 -2.66 11.96
N TYR A 171 -7.59 -2.51 11.64
CA TYR A 171 -8.50 -1.60 12.32
C TYR A 171 -9.53 -2.43 13.09
N MET A 172 -9.72 -2.09 14.36
CA MET A 172 -10.71 -2.72 15.23
C MET A 172 -12.02 -1.96 15.16
N THR A 173 -13.13 -2.68 15.37
CA THR A 173 -14.46 -2.07 15.40
C THR A 173 -14.58 -1.16 16.64
N PRO A 174 -15.10 0.06 16.50
CA PRO A 174 -15.41 0.90 17.66
C PRO A 174 -16.49 0.24 18.55
N PRO A 175 -16.64 0.69 19.80
CA PRO A 175 -17.75 0.28 20.63
C PRO A 175 -19.12 0.50 19.94
N PRO A 176 -20.12 -0.36 20.19
CA PRO A 176 -21.42 -0.23 19.53
C PRO A 176 -22.05 1.15 19.74
N GLY A 177 -22.39 1.81 18.63
CA GLY A 177 -23.03 3.14 18.64
C GLY A 177 -22.04 4.32 18.63
N GLU A 178 -20.74 4.06 18.59
CA GLU A 178 -19.70 5.08 18.51
C GLU A 178 -19.09 5.14 17.10
N TYR A 179 -18.87 6.35 16.59
CA TYR A 179 -18.04 6.59 15.41
C TYR A 179 -16.68 7.08 15.91
N GLU A 180 -15.66 6.25 15.80
CA GLU A 180 -14.31 6.60 16.20
C GLU A 180 -13.37 6.67 15.01
N ILE A 181 -12.40 7.57 15.13
CA ILE A 181 -11.34 7.75 14.14
C ILE A 181 -10.37 6.57 14.23
N GLY A 182 -10.38 5.72 13.20
CA GLY A 182 -9.46 4.57 13.12
C GLY A 182 -7.99 4.97 13.05
N LEU A 183 -7.68 6.04 12.32
CA LEU A 183 -6.36 6.68 12.28
C LEU A 183 -6.56 8.18 12.03
N PHE A 184 -5.84 9.04 12.75
CA PHE A 184 -6.03 10.48 12.64
C PHE A 184 -5.79 10.99 11.21
N PRO A 185 -6.52 12.03 10.77
CA PRO A 185 -6.29 12.68 9.47
C PRO A 185 -4.84 13.14 9.33
N HIS A 186 -4.18 12.74 8.24
CA HIS A 186 -2.79 13.08 7.95
C HIS A 186 -2.52 13.03 6.45
N THR A 187 -1.37 13.56 6.05
CA THR A 187 -0.78 13.31 4.74
C THR A 187 0.39 12.37 4.88
N ASP A 188 0.55 11.49 3.90
CA ASP A 188 1.71 10.64 3.81
C ASP A 188 2.99 11.45 3.54
N LYS A 189 4.11 10.96 4.08
CA LYS A 189 5.46 11.52 3.83
C LYS A 189 6.12 10.99 2.56
N PRO A 190 5.91 9.72 2.12
CA PRO A 190 6.45 9.22 0.86
C PRO A 190 5.99 10.00 -0.38
N VAL A 191 6.71 9.81 -1.49
CA VAL A 191 6.37 10.41 -2.80
C VAL A 191 5.05 9.86 -3.37
N SER A 192 4.71 8.62 -3.03
CA SER A 192 3.47 7.94 -3.44
C SER A 192 3.12 6.81 -2.49
N THR A 193 1.83 6.48 -2.44
CA THR A 193 1.27 5.39 -1.62
C THR A 193 0.32 4.58 -2.47
N ILE A 194 0.39 3.25 -2.37
CA ILE A 194 -0.59 2.32 -2.94
C ILE A 194 -1.29 1.62 -1.78
N ILE A 195 -2.62 1.72 -1.75
CA ILE A 195 -3.46 1.12 -0.70
C ILE A 195 -4.18 -0.10 -1.28
N CYS A 196 -4.20 -1.19 -0.52
CA CYS A 196 -4.98 -2.38 -0.80
C CYS A 196 -5.81 -2.72 0.44
N GLU A 197 -7.13 -2.78 0.30
CA GLU A 197 -8.08 -3.00 1.41
C GLU A 197 -8.75 -4.39 1.35
N ASP A 198 -9.22 -4.90 2.50
CA ASP A 198 -9.94 -6.18 2.65
C ASP A 198 -11.47 -6.03 2.40
N GLN A 199 -11.85 -5.13 1.49
CA GLN A 199 -13.25 -4.81 1.12
C GLN A 199 -14.15 -4.32 2.27
N ILE A 200 -13.56 -3.92 3.40
CA ILE A 200 -14.27 -3.27 4.50
C ILE A 200 -14.05 -1.75 4.33
N PRO A 201 -15.10 -0.96 4.07
CA PRO A 201 -14.96 0.47 3.87
C PRO A 201 -14.53 1.17 5.16
N GLY A 202 -13.64 2.16 5.04
CA GLY A 202 -13.16 2.94 6.17
C GLY A 202 -12.12 4.02 5.84
N LEU A 203 -11.57 4.00 4.62
CA LEU A 203 -10.71 5.08 4.14
C LEU A 203 -11.54 6.28 3.68
N GLU A 204 -11.16 7.47 4.14
CA GLU A 204 -11.67 8.75 3.66
C GLU A 204 -10.50 9.58 3.11
N ILE A 205 -10.68 10.15 1.91
CA ILE A 205 -9.72 11.06 1.29
C ILE A 205 -10.43 12.42 1.15
N PRO A 206 -9.91 13.50 1.77
CA PRO A 206 -10.55 14.81 1.80
C PRO A 206 -10.42 15.60 0.49
#